data_AF-A0A849CSI7-F1
#
_entry.id   AF-A0A849CSI7-F1
#
_cell.length_a   1.000
_cell.length_b   1.000
_cell.length_c   1.000
_cell.angle_alpha   90.00
_cell.angle_beta   90.00
_cell.angle_gamma   90.00
#
_symmetry.space_group_name_H-M   'P 1'
#
loop_
_entity.id
_entity.type
_entity.pdbx_description
1 polymer ?
#
loop_
_entity_poly.entity_id
_entity_poly.type
_entity_poly.pdbx_seq_one_letter_code
_entity_poly.pdbx_strand_id
1 'polypeptide(L)'
;MTETENKYFAVNVYDENSISFYKTEEEAKEECLNFAEEFHQQCADGQDMQCYEDRISHAIYGVVLGKAESKTRDLNEEEKQSGLYDGIDCMVELPEIVEFQKNNGWIACSDRLPQADERVLVYFKNKIRDFQSITLSEFIDGEFNMGSKLFQVTHWRPLPPPPTE
;
A
#
# COMPACT_ATOMS: atom_id res chain seq x y z
N MET A 1 9.56 12.36 -4.01
CA MET A 1 10.38 11.29 -4.60
C MET A 1 9.51 10.05 -4.71
N THR A 2 8.92 9.79 -5.88
CA THR A 2 8.19 8.55 -6.14
C THR A 2 9.19 7.51 -6.63
N GLU A 3 10.01 7.00 -5.70
CA GLU A 3 10.71 5.76 -5.98
C GLU A 3 9.66 4.67 -6.16
N THR A 4 9.86 3.85 -7.18
CA THR A 4 9.04 2.69 -7.51
C THR A 4 9.10 1.72 -6.34
N GLU A 5 8.20 1.91 -5.37
CA GLU A 5 8.09 1.04 -4.20
C GLU A 5 7.89 -0.39 -4.68
N ASN A 6 8.63 -1.33 -4.10
CA ASN A 6 8.46 -2.74 -4.39
C ASN A 6 7.09 -3.18 -3.89
N LYS A 7 6.10 -3.07 -4.78
CA LYS A 7 4.68 -3.23 -4.50
C LYS A 7 4.28 -4.70 -4.37
N TYR A 8 5.11 -5.60 -4.88
CA TYR A 8 4.82 -7.03 -4.89
C TYR A 8 5.87 -7.78 -4.08
N PHE A 9 5.52 -8.98 -3.64
CA PHE A 9 6.45 -9.88 -2.95
C PHE A 9 6.24 -11.32 -3.39
N ALA A 10 7.27 -12.14 -3.23
CA ALA A 10 7.20 -13.59 -3.33
C ALA A 10 7.87 -14.23 -2.10
N VAL A 11 7.24 -15.26 -1.55
CA VAL A 11 7.78 -16.04 -0.43
C VAL A 11 8.67 -17.13 -1.00
N ASN A 12 9.89 -17.20 -0.50
CA ASN A 12 10.80 -18.26 -0.83
C ASN A 12 10.50 -19.49 0.03
N VAL A 13 9.95 -20.55 -0.58
CA VAL A 13 9.64 -21.79 0.15
C VAL A 13 10.86 -22.61 0.51
N TYR A 14 12.02 -22.35 -0.10
CA TYR A 14 13.28 -23.00 0.28
C TYR A 14 13.80 -22.48 1.62
N ASP A 15 13.73 -21.16 1.84
CA ASP A 15 14.15 -20.49 3.07
C ASP A 15 12.91 -19.94 3.80
N GLU A 16 12.42 -20.68 4.81
CA GLU A 16 11.09 -20.56 5.44
C GLU A 16 10.69 -19.14 5.92
N ASN A 17 11.61 -18.19 5.95
CA ASN A 17 11.37 -16.82 6.40
C ASN A 17 11.85 -15.75 5.42
N SER A 18 12.19 -16.12 4.19
CA SER A 18 12.69 -15.19 3.20
C SER A 18 11.57 -14.70 2.28
N ILE A 19 11.43 -13.38 2.21
CA ILE A 19 10.48 -12.68 1.35
C ILE A 19 11.29 -11.77 0.43
N SER A 20 11.13 -11.96 -0.88
CA SER A 20 11.71 -11.09 -1.90
C SER A 20 10.67 -10.09 -2.38
N PHE A 21 11.10 -8.86 -2.66
CA PHE A 21 10.21 -7.76 -3.06
C PHE A 21 10.47 -7.32 -4.51
N TYR A 22 9.41 -7.04 -5.24
CA TYR A 22 9.44 -6.78 -6.69
C TYR A 22 8.61 -5.55 -7.06
N LYS A 23 8.94 -4.94 -8.21
CA LYS A 23 8.25 -3.75 -8.71
C LYS A 23 6.99 -4.12 -9.49
N THR A 24 7.04 -5.21 -10.24
CA THR A 24 5.93 -5.67 -11.07
C THR A 24 5.32 -6.97 -10.54
N GLU A 25 4.08 -7.24 -10.95
CA GLU A 25 3.37 -8.46 -10.57
C GLU A 25 3.96 -9.68 -11.29
N GLU A 26 4.38 -9.47 -12.54
CA GLU A 26 4.98 -10.49 -13.39
C GLU A 26 6.29 -11.01 -12.78
N GLU A 27 7.18 -10.11 -12.34
CA GLU A 27 8.42 -10.47 -11.65
C GLU A 27 8.15 -11.31 -10.39
N ALA A 28 7.21 -10.89 -9.54
CA ALA A 28 6.88 -11.64 -8.32
C ALA A 28 6.30 -13.03 -8.61
N LYS A 29 5.51 -13.16 -9.68
CA LYS A 29 4.95 -14.45 -10.13
C LYS A 29 6.03 -15.39 -10.64
N GLU A 30 6.89 -14.90 -11.52
CA GLU A 30 7.99 -15.66 -12.11
C GLU A 30 8.91 -16.19 -11.00
N GLU A 31 9.26 -15.34 -10.04
CA GLU A 31 10.14 -15.73 -8.95
C GLU A 31 9.49 -16.68 -7.96
N CYS A 32 8.20 -16.50 -7.64
CA CYS A 32 7.45 -17.46 -6.84
C CYS A 32 7.44 -18.85 -7.50
N LEU A 33 7.33 -18.92 -8.82
CA LEU A 33 7.40 -20.18 -9.57
C LEU A 33 8.82 -20.76 -9.51
N ASN A 34 9.85 -19.94 -9.73
CA ASN A 34 11.25 -20.35 -9.64
C ASN A 34 11.56 -20.96 -8.25
N PHE A 35 11.14 -20.32 -7.16
CA PHE A 35 11.33 -20.86 -5.80
C PHE A 35 10.63 -22.21 -5.59
N ALA A 36 9.43 -22.38 -6.13
CA ALA A 36 8.70 -23.64 -6.03
C ALA A 36 9.38 -24.77 -6.83
N GLU A 37 9.87 -24.48 -8.05
CA GLU A 37 10.59 -25.43 -8.89
C GLU A 37 11.93 -25.85 -8.27
N GLU A 38 12.70 -24.89 -7.74
CA GLU A 38 13.94 -25.17 -7.04
C GLU A 38 13.72 -26.05 -5.80
N PHE A 39 12.71 -25.71 -4.98
CA PHE A 39 12.37 -26.49 -3.79
C PHE A 39 11.88 -27.91 -4.14
N HIS A 40 11.09 -28.05 -5.21
CA HIS A 40 10.69 -29.36 -5.73
C HIS A 40 11.90 -30.21 -6.12
N GLN A 41 12.81 -29.65 -6.92
CA GLN A 41 13.99 -30.37 -7.40
C GLN A 41 14.86 -30.86 -6.24
N GLN A 42 15.09 -30.01 -5.24
CA GLN A 42 15.86 -30.39 -4.07
C GLN A 42 15.19 -31.47 -3.22
N CYS A 43 13.88 -31.40 -3.02
CA CYS A 43 13.13 -32.44 -2.32
C CYS A 43 13.18 -33.77 -3.08
N ALA A 44 13.09 -33.73 -4.41
CA ALA A 44 13.23 -34.91 -5.26
C ALA A 44 14.65 -35.52 -5.15
N ASP A 45 15.69 -34.70 -5.19
CA ASP A 45 17.09 -35.14 -5.05
C ASP A 45 17.39 -35.69 -3.65
N GLY A 46 16.76 -35.10 -2.62
CA GLY A 46 16.83 -35.55 -1.22
C GLY A 46 15.90 -36.73 -0.89
N GLN A 47 15.07 -37.18 -1.83
CA GLN A 47 14.03 -38.19 -1.63
C GLN A 47 13.02 -37.85 -0.50
N ASP A 48 12.73 -36.57 -0.30
CA ASP A 48 11.82 -36.06 0.72
C ASP A 48 10.67 -35.26 0.09
N MET A 49 9.88 -35.93 -0.75
CA MET A 49 8.71 -35.31 -1.39
C MET A 49 7.60 -34.97 -0.40
N GLN A 50 7.58 -35.59 0.79
CA GLN A 50 6.63 -35.22 1.84
C GLN A 50 6.87 -33.78 2.30
N CYS A 51 8.14 -33.39 2.48
CA CYS A 51 8.51 -32.01 2.80
C CYS A 51 8.01 -31.01 1.75
N TYR A 52 8.06 -31.38 0.47
CA TYR A 52 7.52 -30.56 -0.62
C TYR A 52 5.99 -30.40 -0.52
N GLU A 53 5.26 -31.51 -0.38
CA GLU A 53 3.80 -31.51 -0.27
C GLU A 53 3.30 -30.69 0.92
N ASP A 54 4.02 -30.75 2.04
CA ASP A 54 3.66 -30.03 3.26
C ASP A 54 3.85 -28.49 3.11
N ARG A 55 4.81 -28.06 2.28
CA ARG A 55 5.27 -26.65 2.24
C ARG A 55 4.95 -25.90 0.94
N ILE A 56 4.56 -26.58 -0.13
CA ILE A 56 4.21 -25.92 -1.40
C ILE A 56 3.08 -24.90 -1.26
N SER A 57 2.17 -25.11 -0.30
CA SER A 57 1.09 -24.15 0.00
C SER A 57 1.60 -22.79 0.50
N HIS A 58 2.86 -22.69 0.93
CA HIS A 58 3.51 -21.45 1.34
C HIS A 58 4.22 -20.73 0.18
N ALA A 59 4.28 -21.32 -1.02
CA ALA A 59 4.78 -20.64 -2.23
C ALA A 59 3.73 -19.65 -2.70
N ILE A 60 3.77 -18.46 -2.10
CA ILE A 60 2.80 -17.40 -2.35
C ILE A 60 3.50 -16.15 -2.88
N TYR A 61 2.83 -15.47 -3.79
CA TYR A 61 3.14 -14.11 -4.19
C TYR A 61 1.97 -13.20 -3.82
N GLY A 62 2.24 -11.92 -3.61
CA GLY A 62 1.22 -10.99 -3.17
C GLY A 62 1.58 -9.53 -3.39
N VAL A 63 0.66 -8.67 -2.96
CA VAL A 63 0.81 -7.21 -3.00
C VAL A 63 1.12 -6.73 -1.59
N VAL A 64 2.14 -5.90 -1.44
CA VAL A 64 2.44 -5.21 -0.19
C VAL A 64 1.34 -4.18 0.05
N LEU A 65 0.71 -4.21 1.22
CA LEU A 65 -0.41 -3.33 1.58
C LEU A 65 0.00 -2.14 2.44
N GLY A 66 1.23 -2.15 2.96
CA GLY A 66 1.77 -1.11 3.81
C GLY A 66 3.16 -1.49 4.32
N LYS A 67 3.79 -0.55 5.02
CA LYS A 67 5.09 -0.72 5.68
C LYS A 67 5.13 0.05 6.99
N ALA A 68 6.05 -0.31 7.86
CA ALA A 68 6.39 0.53 9.00
C ALA A 68 7.36 1.63 8.55
N GLU A 69 7.10 2.88 8.91
CA GLU A 69 8.01 4.00 8.70
C GLU A 69 8.32 4.68 10.03
N SER A 70 9.60 4.99 10.26
CA SER A 70 10.03 5.79 11.41
C SER A 70 10.34 7.20 10.93
N LYS A 71 9.85 8.20 11.65
CA LYS A 71 10.19 9.60 11.41
C LYS A 71 11.51 9.92 12.09
N THR A 72 12.26 10.86 11.51
CA THR A 72 13.42 11.44 12.16
C THR A 72 13.13 12.88 12.52
N ARG A 73 13.57 13.28 13.72
CA ARG A 73 13.51 14.67 14.17
C ARG A 73 14.85 15.10 14.74
N ASP A 74 15.09 16.40 14.78
CA ASP A 74 16.25 16.95 15.47
C ASP A 74 16.13 16.77 16.99
N LEU A 75 17.28 16.75 17.66
CA LEU A 75 17.33 16.78 19.12
C LEU A 75 16.72 18.07 19.65
N ASN A 76 15.97 17.97 20.75
CA ASN A 76 15.51 19.14 21.48
C ASN A 76 16.63 19.71 22.38
N GLU A 77 16.42 20.90 22.94
CA GLU A 77 17.46 21.60 23.70
C GLU A 77 17.85 20.89 25.00
N GLU A 78 16.93 20.19 25.65
CA GLU A 78 17.21 19.41 26.86
C GLU A 78 18.04 18.16 26.52
N GLU A 79 17.72 17.48 25.43
CA GLU A 79 18.45 16.33 24.90
C GLU A 79 19.89 16.73 24.52
N LYS A 80 20.07 17.86 23.84
CA LYS A 80 21.41 18.41 23.49
C LYS A 80 22.23 18.76 24.72
N GLN A 81 21.60 19.29 25.76
CA GLN A 81 22.29 19.73 26.98
C GLN A 81 22.60 18.58 27.95
N SER A 82 21.96 17.42 27.77
CA SER A 82 22.12 16.26 28.66
C SER A 82 23.50 15.58 28.55
N GLY A 83 24.23 15.78 27.44
CA GLY A 83 25.48 15.08 27.11
C GLY A 83 25.32 13.58 26.82
N LEU A 84 24.12 13.01 27.00
CA LEU A 84 23.82 11.59 26.75
C LEU A 84 23.70 11.29 25.25
N TYR A 85 23.46 12.31 24.44
CA TYR A 85 23.27 12.23 22.98
C TYR A 85 24.44 12.88 22.22
N ASP A 86 25.60 13.03 22.87
CA ASP A 86 26.80 13.56 22.22
C ASP A 86 27.20 12.70 21.01
N GLY A 87 27.24 13.31 19.84
CA GLY A 87 27.55 12.64 18.57
C GLY A 87 26.35 12.02 17.84
N ILE A 88 25.12 12.24 18.32
CA ILE A 88 23.88 11.88 17.63
C ILE A 88 23.27 13.14 17.03
N ASP A 89 23.09 13.18 15.71
CA ASP A 89 22.56 14.37 15.02
C ASP A 89 21.02 14.43 15.04
N CYS A 90 20.34 13.27 15.11
CA CYS A 90 18.88 13.19 15.07
C CYS A 90 18.33 12.01 15.90
N MET A 91 17.08 12.16 16.33
CA MET A 91 16.30 11.13 17.01
C MET A 91 15.43 10.39 15.98
N VAL A 92 15.52 9.06 15.99
CA VAL A 92 14.59 8.18 15.26
C VAL A 92 13.41 7.88 16.18
N GLU A 93 12.21 8.28 15.76
CA GLU A 93 10.98 8.03 16.50
C GLU A 93 10.51 6.58 16.34
N LEU A 94 9.58 6.16 17.20
CA LEU A 94 8.98 4.83 17.09
C LEU A 94 8.29 4.66 15.73
N PRO A 95 8.38 3.47 15.10
CA PRO A 95 7.77 3.23 13.81
C PRO A 95 6.25 3.29 13.88
N GLU A 96 5.64 3.90 12.86
CA GLU A 96 4.19 3.91 12.64
C GLU A 96 3.88 3.10 11.37
N ILE A 97 2.73 2.41 11.36
CA ILE A 97 2.26 1.69 10.16
C ILE A 97 1.70 2.69 9.15
N VAL A 98 2.23 2.63 7.94
CA VAL A 98 1.78 3.40 6.78
C VAL A 98 1.19 2.42 5.78
N GLU A 99 -0.13 2.51 5.56
CA GLU A 99 -0.80 1.71 4.54
C GLU A 99 -0.64 2.33 3.15
N PHE A 100 -0.36 1.49 2.16
CA PHE A 100 -0.32 1.91 0.76
C PHE A 100 -1.73 2.15 0.23
N GLN A 101 -1.86 3.18 -0.62
CA GLN A 101 -3.15 3.57 -1.18
C GLN A 101 -3.71 2.45 -2.07
N LYS A 102 -4.81 1.84 -1.62
CA LYS A 102 -5.60 0.90 -2.43
C LYS A 102 -6.36 1.68 -3.52
N ASN A 103 -6.70 1.01 -4.62
CA ASN A 103 -7.54 1.57 -5.70
C ASN A 103 -7.05 2.91 -6.30
N ASN A 104 -5.75 3.10 -6.57
CA ASN A 104 -5.22 4.35 -7.16
C ASN A 104 -5.57 5.62 -6.37
N GLY A 105 -5.68 5.49 -5.04
CA GLY A 105 -6.01 6.58 -4.13
C GLY A 105 -7.51 6.84 -3.95
N TRP A 106 -8.39 6.07 -4.61
CA TRP A 106 -9.83 6.18 -4.43
C TRP A 106 -10.27 5.56 -3.09
N ILE A 107 -10.95 6.37 -2.28
CA ILE A 107 -11.52 6.01 -0.98
C ILE A 107 -13.00 5.74 -1.20
N ALA A 108 -13.50 4.57 -0.79
CA ALA A 108 -14.92 4.28 -0.85
C ALA A 108 -15.67 5.14 0.17
N CYS A 109 -16.83 5.68 -0.20
CA CYS A 109 -17.66 6.47 0.72
C CYS A 109 -18.15 5.64 1.93
N SER A 110 -18.17 4.31 1.81
CA SER A 110 -18.46 3.38 2.91
C SER A 110 -17.35 3.31 3.95
N ASP A 111 -16.10 3.57 3.55
CA ASP A 111 -14.93 3.42 4.42
C ASP A 111 -14.70 4.72 5.20
N ARG A 112 -14.71 5.85 4.48
CA ARG A 112 -14.52 7.18 5.04
C ARG A 112 -15.12 8.24 4.12
N LEU A 113 -15.69 9.30 4.69
CA LEU A 113 -16.13 10.49 3.97
C LEU A 113 -15.07 11.60 4.02
N PRO A 114 -15.06 12.54 3.06
CA PRO A 114 -14.20 13.73 3.13
C PRO A 114 -14.49 14.58 4.36
N GLN A 115 -13.59 15.53 4.65
CA GLN A 115 -13.89 16.57 5.64
C GLN A 115 -14.95 17.53 5.09
N ALA A 116 -15.68 18.19 5.99
CA ALA A 116 -16.62 19.23 5.61
C ALA A 116 -15.88 20.36 4.88
N ASP A 117 -16.50 20.89 3.84
CA ASP A 117 -15.98 21.94 2.95
C ASP A 117 -14.75 21.53 2.13
N GLU A 118 -14.44 20.22 2.04
CA GLU A 118 -13.33 19.71 1.25
C GLU A 118 -13.72 19.57 -0.23
N ARG A 119 -12.83 20.06 -1.12
CA ARG A 119 -12.94 19.84 -2.58
C ARG A 119 -12.21 18.56 -2.97
N VAL A 120 -12.94 17.63 -3.58
CA VAL A 120 -12.42 16.30 -3.92
C VAL A 120 -12.82 15.89 -5.33
N LEU A 121 -12.08 14.93 -5.90
CA LEU A 121 -12.56 14.19 -7.05
C LEU A 121 -13.54 13.13 -6.58
N VAL A 122 -14.66 12.97 -7.27
CA VAL A 122 -15.67 11.96 -6.99
C VAL A 122 -15.89 11.08 -8.20
N TYR A 123 -15.97 9.78 -7.96
CA TYR A 123 -16.44 8.82 -8.94
C TYR A 123 -17.90 8.50 -8.63
N PHE A 124 -18.76 8.71 -9.62
CA PHE A 124 -20.19 8.58 -9.48
C PHE A 124 -20.80 7.71 -10.57
N LYS A 125 -21.93 7.10 -10.23
CA LYS A 125 -22.77 6.34 -11.14
C LYS A 125 -24.16 6.99 -11.23
N ASN A 126 -24.76 6.97 -12.41
CA ASN A 126 -26.16 7.33 -12.55
C ASN A 126 -27.03 6.14 -12.09
N LYS A 127 -28.08 6.42 -11.30
CA LYS A 127 -28.97 5.38 -10.74
C LYS A 127 -29.90 4.73 -11.78
N ILE A 128 -30.10 5.36 -12.94
CA ILE A 128 -31.09 4.95 -13.94
C ILE A 128 -30.42 4.50 -15.24
N ARG A 129 -29.36 5.19 -15.65
CA ARG A 129 -28.63 4.93 -16.89
C ARG A 129 -27.31 4.26 -16.56
N ASP A 130 -26.82 3.44 -17.48
CA ASP A 130 -25.45 2.92 -17.43
C ASP A 130 -24.46 4.04 -17.81
N PHE A 131 -24.28 4.99 -16.89
CA PHE A 131 -23.37 6.11 -17.02
C PHE A 131 -22.59 6.28 -15.73
N GLN A 132 -21.28 6.34 -15.87
CA GLN A 132 -20.35 6.56 -14.77
C GLN A 132 -19.27 7.55 -15.23
N SER A 133 -18.82 8.40 -14.31
CA SER A 133 -17.78 9.38 -14.61
C SER A 133 -17.08 9.86 -13.35
N ILE A 134 -16.04 10.67 -13.55
CA ILE A 134 -15.29 11.35 -12.51
C ILE A 134 -15.50 12.85 -12.67
N THR A 135 -15.78 13.55 -11.57
CA THR A 135 -15.91 15.00 -11.55
C THR A 135 -15.34 15.59 -10.27
N LEU A 136 -15.14 16.90 -10.24
CA LEU A 136 -14.93 17.67 -9.01
C LEU A 136 -16.26 17.79 -8.25
N SER A 137 -16.23 17.64 -6.92
CA SER A 137 -17.36 17.95 -6.05
C SER A 137 -16.87 18.49 -4.69
N GLU A 138 -17.72 19.25 -4.02
CA GLU A 138 -17.50 19.73 -2.65
C GLU A 138 -18.34 18.89 -1.70
N PHE A 139 -17.77 18.52 -0.55
CA PHE A 139 -18.50 17.81 0.48
C PHE A 139 -19.02 18.78 1.55
N ILE A 140 -20.33 19.07 1.52
CA ILE A 140 -20.96 20.10 2.34
C ILE A 140 -22.15 19.47 3.07
N ASP A 141 -22.30 19.76 4.36
CA ASP A 141 -23.41 19.27 5.20
C ASP A 141 -23.63 17.75 5.14
N GLY A 142 -22.54 16.98 4.97
CA GLY A 142 -22.60 15.51 4.91
C GLY A 142 -22.99 14.93 3.54
N GLU A 143 -23.16 15.77 2.51
CA GLU A 143 -23.48 15.33 1.15
C GLU A 143 -22.47 15.85 0.12
N PHE A 144 -22.29 15.07 -0.95
CA PHE A 144 -21.55 15.54 -2.12
C PHE A 144 -22.45 16.45 -2.95
N ASN A 145 -21.97 17.65 -3.28
CA ASN A 145 -22.66 18.56 -4.17
C ASN A 145 -22.63 18.02 -5.61
N MET A 146 -23.61 17.19 -5.92
CA MET A 146 -23.86 16.62 -7.23
C MET A 146 -25.11 17.28 -7.77
N GLY A 147 -25.01 18.02 -8.88
CA GLY A 147 -26.12 18.79 -9.47
C GLY A 147 -27.39 17.98 -9.84
N SER A 148 -27.41 16.68 -9.58
CA SER A 148 -28.60 15.82 -9.61
C SER A 148 -28.52 14.70 -8.57
N LYS A 149 -29.64 14.44 -7.87
CA LYS A 149 -29.80 13.31 -6.95
C LYS A 149 -29.77 11.93 -7.62
N LEU A 150 -29.79 11.91 -8.96
CA LEU A 150 -29.63 10.68 -9.76
C LEU A 150 -28.18 10.19 -9.78
N PHE A 151 -27.22 11.04 -9.41
CA PHE A 151 -25.83 10.64 -9.30
C PHE A 151 -25.54 10.13 -7.89
N GLN A 152 -25.05 8.90 -7.81
CA GLN A 152 -24.57 8.28 -6.59
C GLN A 152 -23.06 8.28 -6.60
N VAL A 153 -22.47 9.05 -5.68
CA VAL A 153 -21.03 8.98 -5.42
C VAL A 153 -20.74 7.70 -4.67
N THR A 154 -19.77 6.93 -5.16
CA THR A 154 -19.35 5.67 -4.51
C THR A 154 -17.93 5.74 -3.97
N HIS A 155 -17.08 6.55 -4.61
CA HIS A 155 -15.70 6.74 -4.21
C HIS A 155 -15.30 8.20 -4.40
N TRP A 156 -14.33 8.65 -3.61
CA TRP A 156 -13.74 9.98 -3.70
C TRP A 156 -12.22 9.92 -3.55
N ARG A 157 -11.52 10.98 -3.94
CA ARG A 157 -10.08 11.12 -3.79
C ARG A 157 -9.72 12.59 -3.57
N PRO A 158 -8.74 12.92 -2.69
CA PRO A 158 -8.20 14.28 -2.61
C PRO A 158 -7.66 14.76 -3.97
N LEU A 159 -7.64 16.08 -4.14
CA LEU A 159 -7.08 16.66 -5.36
C LEU A 159 -5.57 16.39 -5.44
N PRO A 160 -5.03 16.15 -6.66
CA PRO A 160 -3.59 16.11 -6.82
C PRO A 160 -2.99 17.47 -6.41
N PRO A 161 -1.74 17.49 -5.94
CA PRO A 161 -1.06 18.75 -5.69
C PRO A 161 -1.01 19.60 -6.97
N PRO A 162 -0.99 20.93 -6.85
CA PRO A 162 -0.82 21.81 -8.00
C PRO A 162 0.48 21.45 -8.76
N PRO A 163 0.53 21.71 -10.08
CA PRO A 163 1.76 21.50 -10.84
C PRO A 163 2.90 22.32 -10.24
N THR A 164 4.09 21.73 -10.25
CA THR A 164 5.34 22.42 -9.90
C THR A 164 5.88 23.09 -11.16
N GLU A 165 6.30 24.35 -11.05
CA GLU A 165 7.01 25.07 -12.11
C GLU A 165 8.48 24.64 -12.23
#